data_AF-A0A419JJQ4-F1
#
_entry.id   AF-A0A419JJQ4-F1
#
_cell.length_a   1.000
_cell.length_b   1.000
_cell.length_c   1.000
_cell.angle_alpha   90.00
_cell.angle_beta   90.00
_cell.angle_gamma   90.00
#
_symmetry.space_group_name_H-M   'P 1'
#
loop_
_entity.id
_entity.type
_entity.pdbx_description
1 polymer ?
#
loop_
_entity_poly.entity_id
_entity_poly.type
_entity_poly.pdbx_seq_one_letter_code
_entity_poly.pdbx_strand_id
1 'polypeptide(L)'
;MNKRTIILAGMTVALMLAPQMCAEAIIVDHNCTNLSQIPDEWINQAKSDLHVAYQHTSHGSQLVTGMNALENFPAFGSTYEWSDSGASGLDFDDYGISGCADLSQGDCIDENGVTPWVTATRNLLNNTDNYHVNVIMWSWCSIDGHNITRYLENMEILVAEYSKGGSNPRAAEHPVKFVFMTGHAQGQGEGGFIHTANEQIRQHCLDNGRILFDFADIENYDPNGNYYYDKPMWDDLDYNSGRANNWGQEWCTNNSGSELEQLTTGGGVSGYSGCTACAHSNGPGSDNLARINCVLKGRGVWHMMARLAGWDGGQEPVCGDVTGEGEVDTTDLVLLLKHCVNPAGNPIAHECTGDVDSNGYINILDVRMLMEHIADPGAYPLNCSC
;
A
#
# COMPACT_ATOMS: atom_id res chain seq x y z
N MET A 1 16.54 -69.30 18.56
CA MET A 1 16.90 -69.41 17.12
C MET A 1 16.19 -68.31 16.35
N ASN A 2 16.95 -67.30 15.92
CA ASN A 2 16.89 -66.57 14.65
C ASN A 2 15.54 -66.35 13.91
N LYS A 3 15.29 -65.05 13.68
CA LYS A 3 15.21 -64.34 12.38
C LYS A 3 13.82 -63.83 11.92
N ARG A 4 13.83 -62.50 11.72
CA ARG A 4 13.24 -61.70 10.63
C ARG A 4 11.78 -61.26 10.80
N THR A 5 11.56 -59.96 11.05
CA THR A 5 11.35 -58.89 10.05
C THR A 5 9.87 -58.77 9.70
N ILE A 6 9.24 -57.67 10.12
CA ILE A 6 8.44 -56.74 9.30
C ILE A 6 8.24 -55.48 10.16
N ILE A 7 9.11 -54.51 9.95
CA ILE A 7 8.80 -53.09 10.12
C ILE A 7 8.33 -52.69 8.73
N LEU A 8 7.07 -52.29 8.56
CA LEU A 8 6.69 -51.32 7.53
C LEU A 8 5.25 -50.82 7.69
N ALA A 9 5.14 -49.51 7.46
CA ALA A 9 4.01 -48.80 6.87
C ALA A 9 2.78 -48.55 7.73
N GLY A 10 2.81 -47.39 8.39
CA GLY A 10 1.62 -46.71 8.90
C GLY A 10 1.84 -45.22 9.17
N MET A 11 2.81 -44.57 8.51
CA MET A 11 2.84 -43.10 8.42
C MET A 11 1.94 -42.73 7.24
N THR A 12 0.66 -42.58 7.54
CA THR A 12 -0.29 -41.89 6.68
C THR A 12 0.30 -40.50 6.44
N VAL A 13 0.75 -40.25 5.22
CA VAL A 13 1.02 -38.89 4.72
C VAL A 13 -0.33 -38.18 4.72
N ALA A 14 -0.66 -37.52 5.82
CA ALA A 14 -1.58 -36.40 5.78
C ALA A 14 -0.83 -35.32 5.01
N LEU A 15 -1.08 -35.26 3.70
CA LEU A 15 -0.69 -34.13 2.88
C LEU A 15 -1.39 -32.93 3.55
N MET A 16 -0.62 -32.17 4.34
CA MET A 16 -1.07 -30.93 4.92
C MET A 16 -1.45 -30.03 3.75
N LEU A 17 -2.75 -29.89 3.50
CA LEU A 17 -3.28 -28.66 2.95
C LEU A 17 -2.99 -27.62 4.03
N ALA A 18 -1.78 -27.07 4.03
CA ALA A 18 -1.53 -25.83 4.73
C ALA A 18 -2.57 -24.85 4.17
N PRO A 19 -3.40 -24.20 5.01
CA PRO A 19 -4.16 -23.07 4.53
C PRO A 19 -3.15 -22.12 3.89
N GLN A 20 -3.34 -21.85 2.62
CA GLN A 20 -2.58 -20.83 1.93
C GLN A 20 -3.06 -19.53 2.58
N MET A 21 -2.32 -19.03 3.57
CA MET A 21 -2.59 -17.71 4.15
C MET A 21 -2.65 -16.74 2.98
N CYS A 22 -3.83 -16.22 2.67
CA CYS A 22 -3.91 -14.99 1.92
C CYS A 22 -3.30 -13.95 2.84
N ALA A 23 -2.21 -13.30 2.39
CA ALA A 23 -1.68 -12.14 3.08
C ALA A 23 -2.83 -11.13 3.29
N GLU A 24 -2.84 -10.41 4.42
CA GLU A 24 -3.82 -9.34 4.61
C GLU A 24 -3.65 -8.29 3.50
N ALA A 25 -4.77 -7.74 3.02
CA ALA A 25 -4.73 -6.68 2.02
C ALA A 25 -4.15 -5.40 2.62
N ILE A 26 -3.25 -4.73 1.89
CA ILE A 26 -2.77 -3.39 2.27
C ILE A 26 -3.62 -2.38 1.52
N ILE A 27 -4.57 -1.74 2.21
CA ILE A 27 -5.44 -0.72 1.64
C ILE A 27 -4.96 0.66 2.10
N VAL A 28 -4.65 1.52 1.14
CA VAL A 28 -4.18 2.89 1.38
C VAL A 28 -5.29 3.84 0.95
N ASP A 29 -6.04 4.33 1.93
CA ASP A 29 -7.27 5.11 1.76
C ASP A 29 -7.16 6.48 2.48
N HIS A 30 -8.28 7.20 2.68
CA HIS A 30 -8.28 8.50 3.37
C HIS A 30 -7.69 8.46 4.80
N ASN A 31 -7.72 7.31 5.49
CA ASN A 31 -7.13 7.13 6.83
C ASN A 31 -5.60 7.03 6.79
N CYS A 32 -5.03 6.79 5.62
CA CYS A 32 -3.59 6.66 5.41
C CYS A 32 -2.90 7.99 5.05
N THR A 33 -3.51 9.13 5.38
CA THR A 33 -3.02 10.47 5.00
C THR A 33 -2.40 11.26 6.16
N ASN A 34 -2.32 10.68 7.37
CA ASN A 34 -1.66 11.32 8.50
C ASN A 34 -0.20 10.84 8.65
N LEU A 35 0.73 11.68 8.19
CA LEU A 35 2.17 11.38 8.24
C LEU A 35 2.73 11.17 9.65
N SER A 36 2.12 11.78 10.67
CA SER A 36 2.59 11.61 12.06
C SER A 36 2.39 10.19 12.60
N GLN A 37 1.61 9.36 11.91
CA GLN A 37 1.45 7.95 12.26
C GLN A 37 2.66 7.12 11.83
N ILE A 38 3.44 7.57 10.85
CA ILE A 38 4.53 6.80 10.27
C ILE A 38 5.79 7.02 11.11
N PRO A 39 6.34 5.99 11.78
CA PRO A 39 7.62 6.12 12.46
C PRO A 39 8.75 6.38 11.47
N ASP A 40 9.72 7.22 11.86
CA ASP A 40 10.86 7.61 11.01
C ASP A 40 11.67 6.40 10.50
N GLU A 41 11.73 5.32 11.26
CA GLU A 41 12.42 4.09 10.84
C GLU A 41 11.82 3.50 9.57
N TRP A 42 10.49 3.53 9.41
CA TRP A 42 9.81 2.97 8.24
C TRP A 42 9.90 3.87 7.02
N ILE A 43 10.00 5.19 7.23
CA ILE A 43 10.37 6.12 6.18
C ILE A 43 11.79 5.82 5.68
N ASN A 44 12.74 5.60 6.58
CA ASN A 44 14.12 5.29 6.21
C ASN A 44 14.24 3.88 5.57
N GLN A 45 13.50 2.90 6.07
CA GLN A 45 13.46 1.55 5.50
C GLN A 45 12.87 1.58 4.09
N ALA A 46 11.80 2.33 3.86
CA ALA A 46 11.22 2.52 2.54
C ALA A 46 12.23 3.08 1.54
N LYS A 47 13.02 4.10 1.93
CA LYS A 47 14.08 4.68 1.10
C LYS A 47 15.21 3.69 0.77
N SER A 48 15.53 2.81 1.71
CA SER A 48 16.58 1.80 1.55
C SER A 48 16.15 0.68 0.62
N ASP A 49 14.92 0.21 0.78
CA ASP A 49 14.53 -1.09 0.26
C ASP A 49 13.67 -1.02 -0.99
N LEU A 50 12.94 0.07 -1.21
CA LEU A 50 11.96 0.14 -2.28
C LEU A 50 12.53 0.86 -3.50
N HIS A 51 12.34 0.20 -4.65
CA HIS A 51 12.64 0.70 -5.98
C HIS A 51 11.36 0.57 -6.79
N VAL A 52 10.66 1.70 -6.96
CA VAL A 52 9.32 1.75 -7.55
C VAL A 52 9.43 2.16 -9.00
N ALA A 53 8.80 1.42 -9.91
CA ALA A 53 8.50 1.92 -11.24
C ALA A 53 7.02 2.29 -11.34
N TYR A 54 6.74 3.55 -11.67
CA TYR A 54 5.41 4.11 -11.77
C TYR A 54 5.14 4.65 -13.16
N GLN A 55 3.97 4.34 -13.73
CA GLN A 55 3.56 4.89 -15.01
C GLN A 55 2.13 5.44 -14.97
N HIS A 56 1.97 6.64 -15.54
CA HIS A 56 0.74 7.40 -15.50
C HIS A 56 0.67 8.49 -16.58
N THR A 57 -0.52 9.06 -16.71
CA THR A 57 -0.69 10.41 -17.23
C THR A 57 -1.64 11.22 -16.35
N SER A 58 -1.71 12.53 -16.58
CA SER A 58 -2.74 13.43 -16.04
C SER A 58 -2.99 13.25 -14.54
N HIS A 59 -4.08 12.58 -14.13
CA HIS A 59 -4.45 12.35 -12.73
C HIS A 59 -3.40 11.58 -11.94
N GLY A 60 -2.68 10.64 -12.54
CA GLY A 60 -1.65 9.90 -11.81
C GLY A 60 -0.46 10.77 -11.39
N SER A 61 -0.23 11.91 -12.07
CA SER A 61 0.81 12.87 -11.67
C SER A 61 0.53 13.54 -10.33
N GLN A 62 -0.70 13.42 -9.81
CA GLN A 62 -1.07 13.97 -8.52
C GLN A 62 -0.27 13.37 -7.36
N LEU A 63 0.09 12.09 -7.43
CA LEU A 63 0.92 11.42 -6.42
C LEU A 63 2.32 12.07 -6.34
N VAL A 64 2.99 12.17 -7.48
CA VAL A 64 4.33 12.78 -7.61
C VAL A 64 4.29 14.25 -7.22
N THR A 65 3.26 14.98 -7.64
CA THR A 65 3.07 16.39 -7.27
C THR A 65 2.87 16.56 -5.77
N GLY A 66 2.15 15.65 -5.12
CA GLY A 66 2.01 15.57 -3.67
C GLY A 66 3.33 15.29 -2.97
N MET A 67 4.09 14.30 -3.43
CA MET A 67 5.43 14.00 -2.88
C MET A 67 6.38 15.19 -3.00
N ASN A 68 6.37 15.91 -4.13
CA ASN A 68 7.11 17.16 -4.30
C ASN A 68 6.70 18.23 -3.28
N ALA A 69 5.41 18.34 -2.95
CA ALA A 69 4.97 19.29 -1.93
C ALA A 69 5.52 18.94 -0.54
N LEU A 70 5.59 17.65 -0.21
CA LEU A 70 6.15 17.15 1.06
C LEU A 70 7.67 17.33 1.13
N GLU A 71 8.39 16.92 0.09
CA GLU A 71 9.85 17.05 -0.02
C GLU A 71 10.29 18.52 0.12
N ASN A 72 9.59 19.44 -0.54
CA ASN A 72 9.94 20.85 -0.52
C ASN A 72 9.46 21.60 0.74
N PHE A 73 8.72 20.94 1.64
CA PHE A 73 8.22 21.58 2.86
C PHE A 73 9.35 21.82 3.86
N PRO A 74 9.69 23.08 4.22
CA PRO A 74 10.89 23.36 4.99
C PRO A 74 10.97 22.65 6.35
N ALA A 75 9.83 22.41 7.00
CA ALA A 75 9.78 21.74 8.29
C ALA A 75 10.14 20.24 8.22
N PHE A 76 9.99 19.61 7.05
CA PHE A 76 10.29 18.20 6.86
C PHE A 76 11.74 17.93 6.46
N GLY A 77 12.49 18.95 6.04
CA GLY A 77 13.88 18.77 5.61
C GLY A 77 13.99 17.68 4.53
N SER A 78 14.81 16.66 4.76
CA SER A 78 14.97 15.52 3.83
C SER A 78 14.12 14.29 4.22
N THR A 79 13.21 14.40 5.19
CA THR A 79 12.42 13.25 5.67
C THR A 79 11.59 12.63 4.55
N TYR A 80 11.00 13.44 3.66
CA TYR A 80 10.20 12.96 2.53
C TYR A 80 10.88 13.19 1.16
N GLU A 81 12.22 13.15 1.13
CA GLU A 81 13.01 13.19 -0.10
C GLU A 81 12.79 11.92 -0.94
N TRP A 82 12.66 12.09 -2.26
CA TRP A 82 12.54 11.02 -3.24
C TRP A 82 13.31 11.35 -4.53
N SER A 83 13.59 10.35 -5.36
CA SER A 83 14.32 10.53 -6.60
C SER A 83 13.78 9.63 -7.70
N ASP A 84 13.63 10.23 -8.88
CA ASP A 84 13.31 9.57 -10.16
C ASP A 84 14.44 8.65 -10.70
N SER A 85 15.55 8.55 -9.98
CA SER A 85 16.74 7.82 -10.43
C SER A 85 17.41 7.02 -9.32
N GLY A 86 16.79 6.97 -8.15
CA GLY A 86 17.36 6.40 -6.93
C GLY A 86 18.64 7.09 -6.43
N ALA A 87 18.91 8.33 -6.84
CA ALA A 87 20.16 9.03 -6.49
C ALA A 87 20.19 9.50 -5.02
N SER A 88 19.02 9.78 -4.44
CA SER A 88 18.81 10.10 -3.03
C SER A 88 17.35 9.84 -2.64
N GLY A 89 17.06 9.71 -1.34
CA GLY A 89 15.68 9.50 -0.88
C GLY A 89 15.08 8.15 -1.31
N LEU A 90 13.76 8.12 -1.46
CA LEU A 90 13.02 6.98 -2.01
C LEU A 90 13.24 6.87 -3.51
N ASP A 91 13.63 5.70 -4.00
CA ASP A 91 13.73 5.44 -5.43
C ASP A 91 12.33 5.20 -6.04
N PHE A 92 11.86 6.19 -6.78
CA PHE A 92 10.54 6.22 -7.38
C PHE A 92 10.63 6.75 -8.81
N ASP A 93 10.82 5.83 -9.76
CA ASP A 93 10.93 6.10 -11.20
C ASP A 93 9.58 6.58 -11.75
N ASP A 94 9.43 7.89 -11.87
CA ASP A 94 8.31 8.56 -12.51
C ASP A 94 8.41 8.36 -14.04
N TYR A 95 7.36 7.84 -14.66
CA TYR A 95 7.40 7.32 -16.03
C TYR A 95 8.36 6.13 -16.23
N GLY A 96 8.64 5.36 -15.17
CA GLY A 96 9.59 4.24 -15.18
C GLY A 96 9.22 3.06 -16.09
N ILE A 97 7.99 2.99 -16.61
CA ILE A 97 7.53 1.86 -17.43
C ILE A 97 7.22 2.30 -18.86
N SER A 98 8.12 2.01 -19.80
CA SER A 98 7.94 2.38 -21.21
C SER A 98 7.06 1.39 -21.99
N GLY A 99 6.25 1.90 -22.92
CA GLY A 99 5.47 1.09 -23.87
C GLY A 99 3.95 1.29 -23.79
N CYS A 100 3.44 1.88 -22.71
CA CYS A 100 2.06 2.33 -22.59
C CYS A 100 2.02 3.63 -21.76
N ALA A 101 1.04 4.49 -22.00
CA ALA A 101 0.95 5.78 -21.33
C ALA A 101 0.39 5.65 -19.90
N ASP A 102 -0.71 4.91 -19.74
CA ASP A 102 -1.38 4.64 -18.46
C ASP A 102 -2.44 3.53 -18.64
N LEU A 103 -3.18 3.17 -17.58
CA LEU A 103 -4.21 2.11 -17.60
C LEU A 103 -5.44 2.44 -18.45
N SER A 104 -5.71 3.72 -18.71
CA SER A 104 -6.82 4.21 -19.56
C SER A 104 -6.53 4.05 -21.05
N GLN A 105 -5.31 3.65 -21.41
CA GLN A 105 -4.92 3.41 -22.78
C GLN A 105 -4.68 1.92 -23.01
N GLY A 106 -5.06 1.44 -24.20
CA GLY A 106 -4.82 0.04 -24.55
C GLY A 106 -5.68 -0.94 -23.77
N ASP A 107 -6.95 -0.61 -23.48
CA ASP A 107 -7.94 -1.57 -22.98
C ASP A 107 -8.42 -2.51 -24.12
N CYS A 108 -7.45 -3.22 -24.67
CA CYS A 108 -7.57 -4.24 -25.69
C CYS A 108 -6.50 -5.31 -25.45
N ILE A 109 -6.73 -6.50 -25.98
CA ILE A 109 -5.75 -7.58 -25.93
C ILE A 109 -4.79 -7.44 -27.11
N ASP A 110 -3.50 -7.40 -26.82
CA ASP A 110 -2.42 -7.35 -27.79
C ASP A 110 -2.08 -8.75 -28.34
N GLU A 111 -1.02 -8.84 -29.13
CA GLU A 111 -0.56 -10.11 -29.73
C GLU A 111 -0.09 -11.15 -28.70
N ASN A 112 0.19 -10.73 -27.46
CA ASN A 112 0.62 -11.58 -26.36
C ASN A 112 -0.54 -12.07 -25.48
N GLY A 113 -1.79 -11.75 -25.86
CA GLY A 113 -2.97 -12.20 -25.12
C GLY A 113 -3.25 -11.40 -23.84
N VAL A 114 -2.59 -10.25 -23.64
CA VAL A 114 -2.71 -9.36 -22.48
C VAL A 114 -2.88 -7.91 -22.92
N THR A 115 -3.10 -6.98 -22.01
CA THR A 115 -3.09 -5.54 -22.34
C THR A 115 -1.66 -5.04 -22.61
N PRO A 116 -1.48 -3.96 -23.41
CA PRO A 116 -0.15 -3.42 -23.72
C PRO A 116 0.66 -3.02 -22.49
N TRP A 117 0.02 -2.56 -21.40
CA TRP A 117 0.72 -2.20 -20.16
C TRP A 117 1.27 -3.42 -19.41
N VAL A 118 0.66 -4.61 -19.54
CA VAL A 118 1.25 -5.88 -19.04
C VAL A 118 2.49 -6.23 -19.84
N THR A 119 2.42 -6.12 -21.18
CA THR A 119 3.58 -6.36 -22.05
C THR A 119 4.72 -5.38 -21.74
N ALA A 120 4.41 -4.10 -21.53
CA ALA A 120 5.38 -3.09 -21.08
C ALA A 120 6.04 -3.47 -19.74
N THR A 121 5.23 -3.91 -18.77
CA THR A 121 5.73 -4.34 -17.45
C THR A 121 6.63 -5.56 -17.56
N ARG A 122 6.26 -6.57 -18.37
CA ARG A 122 7.10 -7.75 -18.65
C ARG A 122 8.44 -7.35 -19.28
N ASN A 123 8.43 -6.42 -20.22
CA ASN A 123 9.67 -5.93 -20.86
C ASN A 123 10.60 -5.26 -19.85
N LEU A 124 10.05 -4.46 -18.93
CA LEU A 124 10.82 -3.84 -17.84
C LEU A 124 11.41 -4.91 -16.91
N LEU A 125 10.57 -5.81 -16.38
CA LEU A 125 10.97 -6.76 -15.34
C LEU A 125 11.83 -7.92 -15.85
N ASN A 126 11.73 -8.29 -17.13
CA ASN A 126 12.59 -9.32 -17.73
C ASN A 126 14.00 -8.79 -18.07
N ASN A 127 14.22 -7.48 -18.07
CA ASN A 127 15.55 -6.91 -18.23
C ASN A 127 16.34 -7.01 -16.91
N THR A 128 17.50 -7.67 -16.95
CA THR A 128 18.37 -7.85 -15.78
C THR A 128 18.88 -6.54 -15.19
N ASP A 129 18.99 -5.49 -16.00
CA ASP A 129 19.41 -4.16 -15.52
C ASP A 129 18.41 -3.57 -14.52
N ASN A 130 17.15 -4.00 -14.60
CA ASN A 130 16.07 -3.54 -13.73
C ASN A 130 15.81 -4.49 -12.56
N TYR A 131 16.73 -5.40 -12.20
CA TYR A 131 16.50 -6.40 -11.13
C TYR A 131 16.33 -5.80 -9.72
N HIS A 132 16.67 -4.53 -9.55
CA HIS A 132 16.44 -3.77 -8.32
C HIS A 132 14.96 -3.38 -8.14
N VAL A 133 14.21 -3.12 -9.23
CA VAL A 133 12.78 -2.75 -9.16
C VAL A 133 11.99 -3.84 -8.45
N ASN A 134 11.26 -3.45 -7.41
CA ASN A 134 10.51 -4.37 -6.56
C ASN A 134 9.09 -3.90 -6.24
N VAL A 135 8.66 -2.74 -6.74
CA VAL A 135 7.27 -2.28 -6.71
C VAL A 135 6.88 -1.79 -8.10
N ILE A 136 5.72 -2.25 -8.59
CA ILE A 136 5.11 -1.78 -9.84
C ILE A 136 3.80 -1.07 -9.52
N MET A 137 3.68 0.14 -10.07
CA MET A 137 2.50 0.97 -9.95
C MET A 137 2.07 1.45 -11.34
N TRP A 138 0.76 1.40 -11.60
CA TRP A 138 0.14 2.01 -12.77
C TRP A 138 -1.07 2.83 -12.33
N SER A 139 -1.28 3.99 -12.95
CA SER A 139 -2.45 4.83 -12.68
C SER A 139 -3.46 4.80 -13.82
N TRP A 140 -4.71 5.10 -13.48
CA TRP A 140 -5.70 5.57 -14.42
C TRP A 140 -5.53 7.08 -14.64
N CYS A 141 -5.70 7.55 -15.87
CA CYS A 141 -6.14 8.92 -16.15
C CYS A 141 -7.68 8.98 -16.16
N SER A 142 -8.36 7.96 -16.68
CA SER A 142 -9.81 7.82 -16.56
C SER A 142 -10.16 6.33 -16.55
N ILE A 143 -10.91 5.89 -15.54
CA ILE A 143 -11.41 4.52 -15.47
C ILE A 143 -12.75 4.35 -16.24
N ASP A 144 -13.40 5.46 -16.62
CA ASP A 144 -14.73 5.44 -17.24
C ASP A 144 -14.77 4.62 -18.54
N GLY A 145 -15.74 3.73 -18.65
CA GLY A 145 -15.94 2.84 -19.80
C GLY A 145 -14.97 1.66 -19.93
N HIS A 146 -14.01 1.48 -19.02
CA HIS A 146 -13.01 0.41 -19.09
C HIS A 146 -13.51 -0.95 -18.57
N ASN A 147 -12.92 -2.03 -19.08
CA ASN A 147 -13.22 -3.39 -18.62
C ASN A 147 -12.44 -3.73 -17.35
N ILE A 148 -13.09 -3.58 -16.19
CA ILE A 148 -12.47 -3.81 -14.89
C ILE A 148 -12.08 -5.27 -14.67
N THR A 149 -12.90 -6.22 -15.13
CA THR A 149 -12.55 -7.64 -15.09
C THR A 149 -11.23 -7.91 -15.82
N ARG A 150 -11.05 -7.33 -17.01
CA ARG A 150 -9.78 -7.45 -17.76
C ARG A 150 -8.62 -6.84 -17.01
N TYR A 151 -8.79 -5.66 -16.41
CA TYR A 151 -7.75 -5.04 -15.58
C TYR A 151 -7.31 -5.98 -14.45
N LEU A 152 -8.27 -6.52 -13.68
CA LEU A 152 -7.99 -7.43 -12.57
C LEU A 152 -7.30 -8.71 -13.05
N GLU A 153 -7.79 -9.35 -14.11
CA GLU A 153 -7.16 -10.53 -14.70
C GLU A 153 -5.71 -10.26 -15.14
N ASN A 154 -5.44 -9.08 -15.74
CA ASN A 154 -4.10 -8.70 -16.20
C ASN A 154 -3.15 -8.36 -15.05
N MET A 155 -3.65 -7.74 -13.98
CA MET A 155 -2.87 -7.55 -12.75
C MET A 155 -2.51 -8.90 -12.10
N GLU A 156 -3.47 -9.83 -12.04
CA GLU A 156 -3.23 -11.17 -11.47
C GLU A 156 -2.24 -12.00 -12.30
N ILE A 157 -2.20 -11.81 -13.62
CA ILE A 157 -1.15 -12.39 -14.46
C ILE A 157 0.24 -11.91 -14.01
N LEU A 158 0.42 -10.61 -13.80
CA LEU A 158 1.70 -10.06 -13.35
C LEU A 158 2.07 -10.53 -11.95
N VAL A 159 1.11 -10.59 -11.02
CA VAL A 159 1.31 -11.13 -9.67
C VAL A 159 1.78 -12.60 -9.74
N ALA A 160 1.07 -13.44 -10.50
CA ALA A 160 1.40 -14.86 -10.64
C ALA A 160 2.75 -15.10 -11.36
N GLU A 161 3.22 -14.14 -12.15
CA GLU A 161 4.51 -14.23 -12.83
C GLU A 161 5.66 -13.74 -11.95
N TYR A 162 5.55 -12.58 -11.32
CA TYR A 162 6.71 -11.85 -10.79
C TYR A 162 6.71 -11.67 -9.27
N SER A 163 5.61 -11.88 -8.56
CA SER A 163 5.59 -11.81 -7.10
C SER A 163 6.29 -13.00 -6.46
N LYS A 164 6.51 -12.96 -5.14
CA LYS A 164 7.17 -14.05 -4.39
C LYS A 164 6.48 -15.38 -4.64
N GLY A 165 7.23 -16.37 -5.15
CA GLY A 165 6.69 -17.68 -5.55
C GLY A 165 6.07 -17.72 -6.95
N GLY A 166 6.19 -16.63 -7.72
CA GLY A 166 5.72 -16.52 -9.09
C GLY A 166 6.48 -17.42 -10.06
N SER A 167 5.91 -17.57 -11.26
CA SER A 167 6.40 -18.49 -12.29
C SER A 167 7.64 -18.00 -13.06
N ASN A 168 7.92 -16.69 -13.04
CA ASN A 168 9.11 -16.14 -13.68
C ASN A 168 10.36 -16.45 -12.84
N PRO A 169 11.49 -16.89 -13.43
CA PRO A 169 12.72 -17.16 -12.67
C PRO A 169 13.20 -16.01 -11.79
N ARG A 170 12.97 -14.74 -12.18
CA ARG A 170 13.31 -13.55 -11.39
C ARG A 170 12.65 -13.59 -10.01
N ALA A 171 11.42 -14.08 -9.91
CA ALA A 171 10.61 -14.04 -8.70
C ALA A 171 11.23 -14.79 -7.50
N ALA A 172 12.14 -15.74 -7.76
CA ALA A 172 12.82 -16.50 -6.71
C ALA A 172 13.84 -15.65 -5.93
N GLU A 173 14.52 -14.71 -6.60
CA GLU A 173 15.59 -13.89 -6.02
C GLU A 173 15.21 -12.41 -5.92
N HIS A 174 14.33 -11.94 -6.81
CA HIS A 174 13.89 -10.54 -6.92
C HIS A 174 12.36 -10.48 -7.12
N PRO A 175 11.57 -10.83 -6.08
CA PRO A 175 10.12 -10.74 -6.16
C PRO A 175 9.63 -9.30 -6.27
N VAL A 176 8.49 -9.10 -6.94
CA VAL A 176 7.90 -7.78 -7.18
C VAL A 176 6.52 -7.66 -6.53
N LYS A 177 6.25 -6.53 -5.88
CA LYS A 177 4.94 -6.15 -5.33
C LYS A 177 4.17 -5.36 -6.39
N PHE A 178 2.89 -5.66 -6.57
CA PHE A 178 2.02 -4.97 -7.53
C PHE A 178 0.94 -4.19 -6.79
N VAL A 179 0.87 -2.89 -7.07
CA VAL A 179 -0.12 -1.99 -6.48
C VAL A 179 -1.29 -1.84 -7.44
N PHE A 180 -2.47 -2.23 -6.99
CA PHE A 180 -3.73 -1.95 -7.64
C PHE A 180 -4.13 -0.49 -7.35
N MET A 181 -4.91 0.11 -8.24
CA MET A 181 -5.34 1.50 -8.07
C MET A 181 -6.77 1.68 -8.56
N THR A 182 -7.58 2.42 -7.79
CA THR A 182 -8.91 2.87 -8.23
C THR A 182 -8.80 4.07 -9.17
N GLY A 183 -9.88 4.43 -9.85
CA GLY A 183 -9.97 5.67 -10.62
C GLY A 183 -10.20 6.91 -9.75
N HIS A 184 -10.86 7.93 -10.32
CA HIS A 184 -11.18 9.20 -9.68
C HIS A 184 -12.67 9.54 -9.84
N ALA A 185 -13.21 10.52 -9.10
CA ALA A 185 -14.62 10.89 -9.22
C ALA A 185 -14.91 11.65 -10.53
N GLN A 186 -16.12 11.48 -11.12
CA GLN A 186 -16.56 12.21 -12.33
C GLN A 186 -18.05 12.60 -12.29
N GLY A 187 -18.54 13.05 -11.14
CA GLY A 187 -19.84 13.69 -10.98
C GLY A 187 -21.05 12.75 -10.92
N GLN A 188 -20.86 11.44 -11.11
CA GLN A 188 -21.94 10.46 -11.08
C GLN A 188 -22.39 10.10 -9.65
N GLY A 189 -21.47 10.17 -8.67
CA GLY A 189 -21.69 9.73 -7.29
C GLY A 189 -21.84 8.20 -7.17
N GLU A 190 -22.31 7.76 -5.99
CA GLU A 190 -22.57 6.36 -5.70
C GLU A 190 -23.56 5.70 -6.68
N GLY A 191 -23.29 4.44 -7.03
CA GLY A 191 -24.08 3.69 -8.01
C GLY A 191 -23.81 4.06 -9.47
N GLY A 192 -22.99 5.08 -9.74
CA GLY A 192 -22.43 5.35 -11.06
C GLY A 192 -21.50 4.23 -11.55
N PHE A 193 -21.12 4.29 -12.83
CA PHE A 193 -20.19 3.32 -13.41
C PHE A 193 -18.87 3.32 -12.66
N ILE A 194 -18.31 4.51 -12.42
CA ILE A 194 -16.99 4.67 -11.81
C ILE A 194 -16.96 4.19 -10.36
N HIS A 195 -17.99 4.54 -9.58
CA HIS A 195 -18.16 3.99 -8.24
C HIS A 195 -18.16 2.45 -8.29
N THR A 196 -18.97 1.86 -9.16
CA THR A 196 -19.08 0.40 -9.30
C THR A 196 -17.78 -0.25 -9.78
N ALA A 197 -17.00 0.44 -10.63
CA ALA A 197 -15.68 0.00 -11.07
C ALA A 197 -14.67 0.00 -9.91
N ASN A 198 -14.64 1.06 -9.10
CA ASN A 198 -13.77 1.16 -7.95
C ASN A 198 -14.13 0.11 -6.88
N GLU A 199 -15.41 -0.12 -6.61
CA GLU A 199 -15.88 -1.17 -5.69
C GLU A 199 -15.43 -2.58 -6.13
N GLN A 200 -15.42 -2.86 -7.44
CA GLN A 200 -14.89 -4.14 -7.94
C GLN A 200 -13.39 -4.30 -7.65
N ILE A 201 -12.61 -3.23 -7.79
CA ILE A 201 -11.17 -3.26 -7.49
C ILE A 201 -10.93 -3.41 -5.98
N ARG A 202 -11.65 -2.64 -5.15
CA ARG A 202 -11.61 -2.73 -3.68
C ARG A 202 -11.89 -4.14 -3.20
N GLN A 203 -13.02 -4.72 -3.64
CA GLN A 203 -13.42 -6.05 -3.25
C GLN A 203 -12.41 -7.10 -3.70
N HIS A 204 -11.90 -7.00 -4.93
CA HIS A 204 -10.85 -7.91 -5.41
C HIS A 204 -9.59 -7.84 -4.54
N CYS A 205 -9.17 -6.64 -4.14
CA CYS A 205 -7.98 -6.49 -3.31
C CYS A 205 -8.18 -7.08 -1.91
N LEU A 206 -9.33 -6.86 -1.30
CA LEU A 206 -9.70 -7.45 -0.01
C LEU A 206 -9.74 -8.99 -0.09
N ASP A 207 -10.43 -9.53 -1.09
CA ASP A 207 -10.63 -10.98 -1.24
C ASP A 207 -9.32 -11.74 -1.51
N ASN A 208 -8.33 -11.08 -2.13
CA ASN A 208 -7.09 -11.70 -2.59
C ASN A 208 -5.84 -11.20 -1.85
N GLY A 209 -5.98 -10.38 -0.81
CA GLY A 209 -4.83 -9.90 -0.06
C GLY A 209 -3.88 -9.03 -0.88
N ARG A 210 -4.43 -8.11 -1.68
CA ARG A 210 -3.64 -7.26 -2.59
C ARG A 210 -3.34 -5.91 -1.97
N ILE A 211 -2.36 -5.22 -2.57
CA ILE A 211 -2.00 -3.86 -2.22
C ILE A 211 -2.86 -2.93 -3.09
N LEU A 212 -3.62 -2.04 -2.47
CA LEU A 212 -4.47 -1.06 -3.13
C LEU A 212 -4.06 0.36 -2.71
N PHE A 213 -3.77 1.20 -3.70
CA PHE A 213 -3.80 2.65 -3.54
C PHE A 213 -5.19 3.15 -3.94
N ASP A 214 -6.02 3.50 -2.96
CA ASP A 214 -7.40 3.91 -3.17
C ASP A 214 -7.50 5.41 -3.49
N PHE A 215 -7.09 5.73 -4.71
CA PHE A 215 -7.11 7.08 -5.26
C PHE A 215 -8.47 7.78 -5.11
N ALA A 216 -9.56 7.03 -5.32
CA ALA A 216 -10.92 7.56 -5.26
C ALA A 216 -11.34 7.81 -3.81
N ASP A 217 -11.01 6.90 -2.90
CA ASP A 217 -11.36 7.06 -1.49
C ASP A 217 -10.69 8.29 -0.87
N ILE A 218 -9.38 8.48 -1.10
CA ILE A 218 -8.67 9.69 -0.64
C ILE A 218 -9.34 10.99 -1.14
N GLU A 219 -9.93 10.97 -2.33
CA GLU A 219 -10.63 12.12 -2.92
C GLU A 219 -12.05 12.34 -2.35
N ASN A 220 -12.67 11.26 -1.86
CA ASN A 220 -14.07 11.23 -1.42
C ASN A 220 -14.27 11.74 0.02
N TYR A 221 -13.19 11.92 0.77
CA TYR A 221 -13.22 12.38 2.17
C TYR A 221 -12.39 13.65 2.36
N ASP A 222 -12.94 14.59 3.14
CA ASP A 222 -12.10 15.66 3.67
C ASP A 222 -11.22 15.15 4.84
N PRO A 223 -10.20 15.92 5.27
CA PRO A 223 -9.35 15.53 6.40
C PRO A 223 -10.06 15.43 7.76
N ASN A 224 -11.32 15.83 7.87
CA ASN A 224 -12.14 15.63 9.08
C ASN A 224 -12.98 14.34 9.00
N GLY A 225 -12.89 13.58 7.90
CA GLY A 225 -13.68 12.38 7.65
C GLY A 225 -15.09 12.63 7.12
N ASN A 226 -15.40 13.83 6.61
CA ASN A 226 -16.68 14.07 5.96
C ASN A 226 -16.67 13.41 4.58
N TYR A 227 -17.71 12.64 4.29
CA TYR A 227 -17.87 11.91 3.03
C TYR A 227 -18.64 12.71 1.98
N TYR A 228 -18.19 12.67 0.73
CA TYR A 228 -18.72 13.47 -0.38
C TYR A 228 -19.15 12.67 -1.61
N TYR A 229 -18.87 11.37 -1.69
CA TYR A 229 -19.19 10.58 -2.88
C TYR A 229 -20.68 10.20 -2.99
N ASP A 230 -21.44 10.38 -1.90
CA ASP A 230 -22.91 10.38 -1.90
C ASP A 230 -23.52 11.59 -2.66
N LYS A 231 -22.67 12.47 -3.19
CA LYS A 231 -23.01 13.68 -3.97
C LYS A 231 -22.44 13.59 -5.38
N PRO A 232 -22.79 14.49 -6.32
CA PRO A 232 -22.19 14.51 -7.66
C PRO A 232 -20.77 15.10 -7.62
N MET A 233 -19.86 14.38 -6.95
CA MET A 233 -18.47 14.80 -6.75
C MET A 233 -17.61 14.62 -7.99
N TRP A 234 -16.83 15.64 -8.32
CA TRP A 234 -15.88 15.68 -9.42
C TRP A 234 -14.43 15.59 -8.91
N ASP A 235 -13.52 15.31 -9.83
CA ASP A 235 -12.08 15.11 -9.61
C ASP A 235 -11.31 16.34 -9.13
N ASP A 236 -11.93 17.50 -9.28
CA ASP A 236 -11.47 18.78 -8.76
C ASP A 236 -11.96 19.06 -7.33
N LEU A 237 -12.63 18.10 -6.67
CA LEU A 237 -13.24 18.16 -5.34
C LEU A 237 -14.58 18.93 -5.27
N ASP A 238 -15.15 19.29 -6.42
CA ASP A 238 -16.47 19.92 -6.47
C ASP A 238 -17.57 18.90 -6.22
N TYR A 239 -18.47 19.14 -5.26
CA TYR A 239 -19.43 18.11 -4.81
C TYR A 239 -20.91 18.45 -5.04
N ASN A 240 -21.22 19.52 -5.78
CA ASN A 240 -22.61 19.92 -6.06
C ASN A 240 -22.90 20.15 -7.55
N SER A 241 -24.19 20.15 -7.87
CA SER A 241 -24.64 20.55 -9.21
C SER A 241 -24.22 22.00 -9.48
N GLY A 242 -23.62 22.24 -10.65
CA GLY A 242 -23.10 23.54 -11.01
C GLY A 242 -21.71 23.86 -10.43
N ARG A 243 -21.10 22.93 -9.67
CA ARG A 243 -19.68 22.99 -9.28
C ARG A 243 -19.29 24.30 -8.59
N ALA A 244 -20.10 24.70 -7.62
CA ALA A 244 -19.93 25.92 -6.84
C ALA A 244 -19.40 25.68 -5.42
N ASN A 245 -19.44 24.43 -4.95
CA ASN A 245 -18.94 24.02 -3.65
C ASN A 245 -17.82 23.00 -3.83
N ASN A 246 -16.71 23.27 -3.16
CA ASN A 246 -15.48 22.50 -3.25
C ASN A 246 -14.97 22.21 -1.84
N TRP A 247 -14.91 20.93 -1.46
CA TRP A 247 -14.57 20.60 -0.07
C TRP A 247 -13.13 20.97 0.27
N GLY A 248 -12.20 20.91 -0.69
CA GLY A 248 -10.79 21.28 -0.46
C GLY A 248 -10.62 22.77 -0.18
N GLN A 249 -11.36 23.60 -0.92
CA GLN A 249 -11.43 25.04 -0.69
C GLN A 249 -12.03 25.38 0.68
N GLU A 250 -13.15 24.73 1.02
CA GLU A 250 -13.84 24.93 2.29
C GLU A 250 -12.96 24.48 3.47
N TRP A 251 -12.30 23.32 3.36
CA TRP A 251 -11.44 22.79 4.42
C TRP A 251 -10.21 23.68 4.65
N CYS A 252 -9.48 24.06 3.59
CA CYS A 252 -8.31 24.93 3.74
C CYS A 252 -8.69 26.30 4.33
N THR A 253 -9.81 26.87 3.92
CA THR A 253 -10.31 28.16 4.46
C THR A 253 -10.60 28.05 5.96
N ASN A 254 -11.22 26.95 6.39
CA ASN A 254 -11.57 26.73 7.79
C ASN A 254 -10.38 26.30 8.67
N ASN A 255 -9.29 25.83 8.06
CA ASN A 255 -8.10 25.31 8.75
C ASN A 255 -6.83 26.08 8.39
N SER A 256 -6.96 27.40 8.18
CA SER A 256 -5.83 28.28 7.85
C SER A 256 -4.72 28.20 8.90
N GLY A 257 -3.48 28.00 8.45
CA GLY A 257 -2.31 27.85 9.31
C GLY A 257 -2.08 26.43 9.84
N SER A 258 -2.94 25.46 9.51
CA SER A 258 -2.65 24.05 9.72
C SER A 258 -1.52 23.57 8.79
N GLU A 259 -0.79 22.53 9.17
CA GLU A 259 0.29 21.96 8.34
C GLU A 259 -0.19 21.58 6.95
N LEU A 260 -1.37 20.96 6.85
CA LEU A 260 -1.92 20.51 5.57
C LEU A 260 -2.35 21.69 4.68
N GLU A 261 -2.90 22.76 5.25
CA GLU A 261 -3.17 24.00 4.51
C GLU A 261 -1.87 24.66 4.06
N GLN A 262 -0.85 24.72 4.93
CA GLN A 262 0.47 25.26 4.60
C GLN A 262 1.17 24.49 3.48
N LEU A 263 1.12 23.16 3.50
CA LEU A 263 1.58 22.31 2.41
C LEU A 263 0.84 22.60 1.10
N THR A 264 -0.46 22.85 1.20
CA THR A 264 -1.30 23.12 0.03
C THR A 264 -1.00 24.49 -0.57
N THR A 265 -0.92 25.55 0.24
CA THR A 265 -0.93 26.94 -0.21
C THR A 265 0.42 27.66 -0.10
N GLY A 266 1.32 27.19 0.76
CA GLY A 266 2.52 27.91 1.20
C GLY A 266 2.25 29.01 2.22
N GLY A 267 1.00 29.17 2.67
CA GLY A 267 0.56 30.25 3.55
C GLY A 267 1.37 30.35 4.83
N GLY A 268 2.08 31.45 5.03
CA GLY A 268 2.84 31.66 6.27
C GLY A 268 4.15 30.87 6.39
N VAL A 269 4.58 30.17 5.33
CA VAL A 269 5.84 29.40 5.33
C VAL A 269 6.89 30.11 4.46
N SER A 270 7.99 30.53 5.08
CA SER A 270 9.04 31.28 4.38
C SER A 270 9.78 30.41 3.37
N GLY A 271 9.88 30.88 2.13
CA GLY A 271 10.63 30.19 1.07
C GLY A 271 9.91 29.00 0.44
N TYR A 272 8.63 28.78 0.77
CA TYR A 272 7.82 27.67 0.26
C TYR A 272 6.54 28.20 -0.39
N SER A 273 6.25 27.71 -1.60
CA SER A 273 5.12 28.21 -2.42
C SER A 273 3.88 27.31 -2.38
N GLY A 274 3.86 26.30 -1.50
CA GLY A 274 2.81 25.28 -1.48
C GLY A 274 2.91 24.29 -2.62
N CYS A 275 1.86 23.49 -2.77
CA CYS A 275 1.64 22.63 -3.92
C CYS A 275 1.39 23.51 -5.17
N THR A 276 2.40 23.71 -6.01
CA THR A 276 2.38 24.75 -7.07
C THR A 276 1.55 24.36 -8.30
N ALA A 277 1.34 23.07 -8.52
CA ALA A 277 0.44 22.52 -9.53
C ALA A 277 -0.33 21.34 -8.93
N CYS A 278 -1.41 20.91 -9.58
CA CYS A 278 -2.08 19.63 -9.33
C CYS A 278 -3.01 19.37 -10.51
N ALA A 279 -2.79 18.28 -11.26
CA ALA A 279 -3.60 17.98 -12.43
C ALA A 279 -5.06 17.78 -12.02
N HIS A 280 -6.00 18.41 -12.74
CA HIS A 280 -7.44 18.32 -12.48
C HIS A 280 -7.89 18.71 -11.07
N SER A 281 -7.13 19.56 -10.38
CA SER A 281 -7.52 20.10 -9.07
C SER A 281 -7.42 21.62 -9.05
N ASN A 282 -8.01 22.24 -10.07
CA ASN A 282 -8.21 23.68 -10.12
C ASN A 282 -9.59 23.96 -9.53
N GLY A 283 -9.66 24.30 -8.24
CA GLY A 283 -10.94 24.60 -7.59
C GLY A 283 -11.65 25.81 -8.22
N PRO A 284 -12.90 26.10 -7.81
CA PRO A 284 -13.66 27.25 -8.28
C PRO A 284 -12.87 28.55 -8.13
N GLY A 285 -12.74 29.32 -9.22
CA GLY A 285 -11.97 30.56 -9.22
C GLY A 285 -10.46 30.39 -9.42
N SER A 286 -9.99 29.16 -9.73
CA SER A 286 -8.58 28.85 -10.01
C SER A 286 -7.64 29.15 -8.84
N ASP A 287 -8.11 28.95 -7.61
CA ASP A 287 -7.25 29.01 -6.43
C ASP A 287 -6.43 27.72 -6.25
N ASN A 288 -5.48 27.77 -5.32
CA ASN A 288 -4.58 26.64 -5.05
C ASN A 288 -5.18 25.65 -4.03
N LEU A 289 -6.41 25.85 -3.56
CA LEU A 289 -6.92 25.15 -2.37
C LEU A 289 -7.37 23.72 -2.67
N ALA A 290 -7.91 23.47 -3.85
CA ALA A 290 -8.24 22.10 -4.29
C ALA A 290 -6.98 21.22 -4.49
N ARG A 291 -5.78 21.80 -4.51
CA ARG A 291 -4.51 21.04 -4.62
C ARG A 291 -4.19 20.23 -3.37
N ILE A 292 -4.95 20.41 -2.29
CA ILE A 292 -4.94 19.50 -1.14
C ILE A 292 -5.13 18.05 -1.59
N ASN A 293 -5.84 17.81 -2.71
CA ASN A 293 -6.00 16.50 -3.33
C ASN A 293 -4.64 15.83 -3.62
N CYS A 294 -3.71 16.55 -4.26
CA CYS A 294 -2.35 16.08 -4.51
C CYS A 294 -1.60 15.84 -3.20
N VAL A 295 -1.67 16.78 -2.25
CA VAL A 295 -0.93 16.65 -0.98
C VAL A 295 -1.38 15.40 -0.22
N LEU A 296 -2.68 15.16 -0.10
CA LEU A 296 -3.23 13.96 0.55
C LEU A 296 -2.78 12.67 -0.15
N LYS A 297 -2.80 12.63 -1.49
CA LYS A 297 -2.31 11.49 -2.26
C LYS A 297 -0.81 11.27 -2.06
N GLY A 298 0.00 12.33 -2.05
CA GLY A 298 1.43 12.24 -1.72
C GLY A 298 1.69 11.70 -0.32
N ARG A 299 0.87 12.07 0.68
CA ARG A 299 0.94 11.51 2.03
C ARG A 299 0.56 10.02 2.03
N GLY A 300 -0.49 9.66 1.30
CA GLY A 300 -0.88 8.26 1.08
C GLY A 300 0.25 7.43 0.47
N VAL A 301 1.02 8.00 -0.46
CA VAL A 301 2.18 7.30 -1.04
C VAL A 301 3.21 6.98 0.05
N TRP A 302 3.60 7.95 0.88
CA TRP A 302 4.55 7.69 1.97
C TRP A 302 4.04 6.67 2.99
N HIS A 303 2.74 6.71 3.31
CA HIS A 303 2.11 5.68 4.15
C HIS A 303 2.21 4.30 3.49
N MET A 304 1.87 4.19 2.20
CA MET A 304 2.00 2.94 1.44
C MET A 304 3.44 2.44 1.45
N MET A 305 4.42 3.30 1.18
CA MET A 305 5.82 2.91 1.14
C MET A 305 6.30 2.40 2.49
N ALA A 306 5.89 3.03 3.59
CA ALA A 306 6.17 2.51 4.93
C ALA A 306 5.55 1.12 5.16
N ARG A 307 4.28 0.90 4.78
CA ARG A 307 3.63 -0.43 4.84
C ARG A 307 4.38 -1.47 4.01
N LEU A 308 4.79 -1.11 2.79
CA LEU A 308 5.55 -2.00 1.91
C LEU A 308 6.97 -2.28 2.41
N ALA A 309 7.54 -1.39 3.21
CA ALA A 309 8.84 -1.57 3.87
C ALA A 309 8.75 -2.50 5.09
N GLY A 310 7.55 -2.76 5.60
CA GLY A 310 7.29 -3.69 6.71
C GLY A 310 6.52 -3.09 7.89
N TRP A 311 6.12 -1.82 7.82
CA TRP A 311 5.29 -1.22 8.85
C TRP A 311 3.91 -1.90 8.91
N ASP A 312 3.49 -2.30 10.11
CA ASP A 312 2.19 -2.89 10.39
C ASP A 312 1.00 -1.92 10.20
N GLY A 313 1.28 -0.62 10.07
CA GLY A 313 0.27 0.43 9.93
C GLY A 313 -0.18 1.03 11.26
N GLY A 314 0.60 0.84 12.33
CA GLY A 314 0.29 1.36 13.65
C GLY A 314 -0.86 0.61 14.31
N GLN A 315 -1.06 -0.66 13.95
CA GLN A 315 -1.91 -1.54 14.73
C GLN A 315 -1.29 -1.69 16.13
N GLU A 316 -2.10 -1.59 17.17
CA GLU A 316 -1.63 -1.87 18.52
C GLU A 316 -1.10 -3.31 18.56
N PRO A 317 0.12 -3.54 19.10
CA PRO A 317 0.71 -4.86 19.06
C PRO A 317 -0.22 -5.90 19.70
N VAL A 318 -0.62 -6.91 18.94
CA VAL A 318 -1.48 -7.99 19.46
C VAL A 318 -0.60 -8.93 20.29
N CYS A 319 -0.99 -9.16 21.54
CA CYS A 319 -0.21 -10.03 22.40
C CYS A 319 -0.10 -11.44 21.82
N GLY A 320 1.13 -11.93 21.59
CA GLY A 320 1.41 -13.20 20.93
C GLY A 320 1.61 -13.12 19.42
N ASP A 321 1.25 -12.01 18.77
CA ASP A 321 1.52 -11.74 17.36
C ASP A 321 2.93 -11.16 17.22
N VAL A 322 3.89 -12.06 17.04
CA VAL A 322 5.32 -11.67 16.97
C VAL A 322 5.76 -11.38 15.54
N THR A 323 4.87 -11.61 14.58
CA THR A 323 5.06 -11.36 13.15
C THR A 323 4.51 -9.99 12.73
N GLY A 324 3.57 -9.43 13.50
CA GLY A 324 2.93 -8.14 13.26
C GLY A 324 1.85 -8.22 12.17
N GLU A 325 1.24 -9.39 11.99
CA GLU A 325 0.26 -9.67 10.93
C GLU A 325 -1.20 -9.64 11.41
N GLY A 326 -1.43 -9.25 12.67
CA GLY A 326 -2.74 -9.06 13.28
C GLY A 326 -3.38 -10.34 13.84
N GLU A 327 -2.76 -11.49 13.61
CA GLU A 327 -3.26 -12.81 14.01
C GLU A 327 -2.26 -13.52 14.93
N VAL A 328 -2.74 -14.44 15.77
CA VAL A 328 -1.88 -15.22 16.68
C VAL A 328 -1.96 -16.70 16.30
N ASP A 329 -0.95 -17.19 15.57
CA ASP A 329 -0.96 -18.55 15.02
C ASP A 329 0.40 -19.29 15.06
N THR A 330 0.50 -20.42 14.36
CA THR A 330 1.72 -21.25 14.38
C THR A 330 2.94 -20.59 13.75
N THR A 331 2.77 -19.57 12.91
CA THR A 331 3.82 -18.75 12.32
C THR A 331 4.51 -17.94 13.41
N ASP A 332 3.73 -17.30 14.29
CA ASP A 332 4.22 -16.63 15.49
C ASP A 332 5.00 -17.58 16.38
N LEU A 333 4.44 -18.77 16.63
CA LEU A 333 5.11 -19.78 17.44
C LEU A 333 6.48 -20.16 16.87
N VAL A 334 6.57 -20.36 15.55
CA VAL A 334 7.83 -20.72 14.89
C VAL A 334 8.81 -19.55 14.91
N LEU A 335 8.35 -18.32 14.66
CA LEU A 335 9.20 -17.14 14.69
C LEU A 335 9.71 -16.89 16.11
N LEU A 336 8.84 -16.94 17.13
CA LEU A 336 9.19 -16.78 18.54
C LEU A 336 10.19 -17.84 19.00
N LEU A 337 10.01 -19.10 18.57
CA LEU A 337 10.96 -20.18 18.86
C LEU A 337 12.34 -19.89 18.23
N LYS A 338 12.38 -19.41 16.99
CA LYS A 338 13.65 -19.04 16.32
C LYS A 338 14.28 -17.82 16.97
N HIS A 339 13.47 -16.83 17.35
CA HIS A 339 13.91 -15.63 18.06
C HIS A 339 14.58 -16.00 19.38
N CYS A 340 14.00 -16.91 20.17
CA CYS A 340 14.61 -17.40 21.42
C CYS A 340 15.99 -18.06 21.22
N VAL A 341 16.29 -18.59 20.03
CA VAL A 341 17.58 -19.22 19.71
C VAL A 341 18.58 -18.21 19.14
N ASN A 342 18.12 -17.31 18.27
CA ASN A 342 18.94 -16.29 17.63
C ASN A 342 18.11 -15.02 17.35
N PRO A 343 18.00 -14.11 18.33
CA PRO A 343 17.20 -12.90 18.21
C PRO A 343 17.63 -12.03 17.02
N ALA A 344 18.95 -11.82 16.86
CA ALA A 344 19.50 -10.97 15.81
C ALA A 344 19.26 -11.49 14.39
N GLY A 345 19.08 -12.81 14.21
CA GLY A 345 18.78 -13.41 12.91
C GLY A 345 17.30 -13.65 12.65
N ASN A 346 16.44 -13.42 13.64
CA ASN A 346 15.00 -13.64 13.56
C ASN A 346 14.29 -12.55 14.37
N PRO A 347 14.36 -11.28 13.94
CA PRO A 347 13.67 -10.20 14.62
C PRO A 347 12.15 -10.48 14.65
N ILE A 348 11.52 -10.06 15.73
CA ILE A 348 10.05 -10.05 15.87
C ILE A 348 9.55 -8.63 15.67
N ALA A 349 8.28 -8.47 15.28
CA ALA A 349 7.69 -7.17 14.97
C ALA A 349 7.72 -6.22 16.17
N HIS A 350 7.42 -6.72 17.37
CA HIS A 350 7.43 -5.92 18.58
C HIS A 350 7.88 -6.74 19.80
N GLU A 351 8.81 -6.24 20.61
CA GLU A 351 9.34 -7.01 21.76
C GLU A 351 8.25 -7.38 22.78
N CYS A 352 7.29 -6.47 23.00
CA CYS A 352 6.20 -6.73 23.96
C CYS A 352 5.30 -7.90 23.53
N THR A 353 5.16 -8.20 22.24
CA THR A 353 4.28 -9.31 21.79
C THR A 353 4.93 -10.67 21.95
N GLY A 354 6.26 -10.72 22.11
CA GLY A 354 7.01 -11.94 22.40
C GLY A 354 7.09 -12.31 23.89
N ASP A 355 6.86 -11.35 24.81
CA ASP A 355 6.82 -11.55 26.26
C ASP A 355 5.37 -11.79 26.70
N VAL A 356 4.83 -12.95 26.32
CA VAL A 356 3.40 -13.26 26.36
C VAL A 356 2.86 -13.53 27.78
N ASP A 357 3.75 -13.61 28.77
CA ASP A 357 3.41 -13.69 30.19
C ASP A 357 3.77 -12.44 30.99
N SER A 358 4.31 -11.39 30.34
CA SER A 358 4.77 -10.13 30.93
C SER A 358 5.80 -10.30 32.05
N ASN A 359 6.68 -11.29 31.96
CA ASN A 359 7.72 -11.50 32.95
C ASN A 359 8.98 -10.65 32.69
N GLY A 360 9.04 -9.94 31.56
CA GLY A 360 10.14 -9.10 31.13
C GLY A 360 11.22 -9.83 30.32
N TYR A 361 10.99 -11.09 29.93
CA TYR A 361 11.94 -11.92 29.21
C TYR A 361 11.27 -12.78 28.14
N ILE A 362 11.59 -12.54 26.88
CA ILE A 362 11.22 -13.44 25.78
C ILE A 362 12.06 -14.72 25.85
N ASN A 363 11.44 -15.84 26.19
CA ASN A 363 12.12 -17.12 26.37
C ASN A 363 11.22 -18.34 26.03
N ILE A 364 11.71 -19.54 26.33
CA ILE A 364 11.01 -20.79 25.99
C ILE A 364 9.67 -20.96 26.72
N LEU A 365 9.46 -20.25 27.83
CA LEU A 365 8.18 -20.21 28.54
C LEU A 365 7.12 -19.48 27.70
N ASP A 366 7.49 -18.39 27.03
CA ASP A 366 6.61 -17.66 26.12
C ASP A 366 6.23 -18.52 24.92
N VAL A 367 7.20 -19.23 24.33
CA VAL A 367 6.95 -20.21 23.26
C VAL A 367 5.94 -21.26 23.70
N ARG A 368 6.10 -21.80 24.92
CA ARG A 368 5.18 -22.81 25.44
C ARG A 368 3.79 -22.23 25.67
N MET A 369 3.69 -21.03 26.25
CA MET A 369 2.43 -20.38 26.55
C MET A 369 1.68 -20.00 25.26
N LEU A 370 2.39 -19.48 24.26
CA LEU A 370 1.87 -19.22 22.93
C LEU A 370 1.36 -20.51 22.26
N MET A 371 2.12 -21.62 22.36
CA MET A 371 1.67 -22.92 21.85
C MET A 371 0.39 -23.42 22.54
N GLU A 372 0.28 -23.23 23.86
CA GLU A 372 -0.92 -23.59 24.63
C GLU A 372 -2.12 -22.67 24.27
N HIS A 373 -1.88 -21.37 24.05
CA HIS A 373 -2.87 -20.40 23.58
C HIS A 373 -3.42 -20.75 22.20
N ILE A 374 -2.56 -21.03 21.22
CA ILE A 374 -2.99 -21.42 19.86
C ILE A 374 -3.88 -22.67 19.90
N ALA A 375 -3.65 -23.59 20.85
CA ALA A 375 -4.46 -24.79 21.01
C ALA A 375 -5.81 -24.53 21.72
N ASP A 376 -5.85 -23.65 22.72
CA ASP A 376 -7.05 -23.27 23.46
C ASP A 376 -6.94 -21.84 24.02
N PRO A 377 -7.33 -20.81 23.23
CA PRO A 377 -7.15 -19.41 23.61
C PRO A 377 -7.90 -19.02 24.90
N GLY A 378 -9.02 -19.69 25.18
CA GLY A 378 -9.85 -19.41 26.34
C GLY A 378 -9.27 -19.97 27.65
N ALA A 379 -8.51 -21.07 27.58
CA ALA A 379 -7.85 -21.66 28.74
C ALA A 379 -6.48 -21.02 29.04
N TYR A 380 -5.80 -20.50 28.02
CA TYR A 380 -4.45 -19.95 28.12
C TYR A 380 -4.40 -18.52 27.59
N PRO A 381 -5.01 -17.53 28.27
CA PRO A 381 -4.95 -16.14 27.84
C PRO A 381 -3.51 -15.63 27.87
N LEU A 382 -3.11 -14.88 26.84
CA LEU A 382 -1.83 -14.18 26.82
C LEU A 382 -1.95 -12.84 27.54
N ASN A 383 -0.85 -12.38 28.11
CA ASN A 383 -0.76 -11.12 28.82
C ASN A 383 0.59 -10.46 28.51
N CYS A 384 0.57 -9.49 27.61
CA CYS A 384 1.74 -8.72 27.20
C CYS A 384 1.70 -7.33 27.82
N SER A 385 2.87 -6.75 28.06
CA SER A 385 3.01 -5.35 28.51
C SER A 385 3.31 -4.43 27.33
N CYS A 386 2.37 -4.43 26.38
CA CYS A 386 2.18 -3.38 25.39
C CYS A 386 1.24 -2.32 26.03
#